data_AF-A0A1W9W5N0-F1
#
_entry.id   AF-A0A1W9W5N0-F1
#
_cell.length_a   1.000
_cell.length_b   1.000
_cell.length_c   1.000
_cell.angle_alpha   90.00
_cell.angle_beta   90.00
_cell.angle_gamma   90.00
#
_symmetry.space_group_name_H-M   'P 1'
#
loop_
_entity.id
_entity.type
_entity.pdbx_description
1 polymer ?
#
loop_
_entity_poly.entity_id
_entity_poly.type
_entity_poly.pdbx_seq_one_letter_code
_entity_poly.pdbx_strand_id
1 'polypeptide(L)'
;MKIIFVSLISIVFLIGLMSGSSLSGNYDVQIAESGLAANTLIIVGDITFVKGKDGSEKISIPFNRACMPNIFSIPGKKPRIVLDLKDVSQYLGKSNISTNGLLIEQVRTHLDKKEGKLRIVFDLNPSMDYHVAPSYYEAENIFCIEVTRK
;
A
#
# COMPACT_ATOMS: atom_id res chain seq x y z
N MET A 1 -38.66 9.93 6.83
CA MET A 1 -37.41 10.70 6.71
C MET A 1 -36.63 10.09 5.56
N LYS A 2 -36.61 10.78 4.42
CA LYS A 2 -36.06 10.30 3.14
C LYS A 2 -34.60 10.73 3.04
N ILE A 3 -33.68 9.81 2.81
CA ILE A 3 -32.33 10.12 2.35
C ILE A 3 -32.15 9.38 1.03
N ILE A 4 -32.00 10.17 -0.02
CA ILE A 4 -31.89 9.76 -1.42
C ILE A 4 -30.41 9.55 -1.69
N PHE A 5 -30.01 8.32 -2.01
CA PHE A 5 -28.70 8.04 -2.62
C PHE A 5 -28.83 8.32 -4.12
N VAL A 6 -28.30 9.45 -4.58
CA VAL A 6 -28.18 9.74 -6.01
C VAL A 6 -26.87 9.15 -6.51
N SER A 7 -26.99 7.98 -7.12
CA SER A 7 -25.95 7.35 -7.94
C SER A 7 -26.00 7.98 -9.35
N LEU A 8 -24.90 8.59 -9.77
CA LEU A 8 -24.64 9.11 -11.11
C LEU A 8 -23.20 8.65 -11.43
N ILE A 9 -22.82 8.01 -12.54
CA ILE A 9 -23.34 7.93 -13.90
C ILE A 9 -22.76 6.63 -14.50
N SER A 10 -23.57 5.87 -15.23
CA SER A 10 -23.07 5.05 -16.33
C SER A 10 -24.08 5.09 -17.48
N ILE A 11 -23.66 5.80 -18.53
CA ILE A 11 -23.79 5.44 -19.95
C ILE A 11 -25.21 5.11 -20.44
N VAL A 12 -25.81 6.01 -21.24
CA VAL A 12 -26.30 5.76 -22.61
C VAL A 12 -26.51 7.13 -23.29
N PHE A 13 -25.70 7.47 -24.29
CA PHE A 13 -26.06 8.55 -25.24
C PHE A 13 -26.78 7.91 -26.42
N LEU A 14 -28.06 8.24 -26.55
CA LEU A 14 -29.00 7.70 -27.52
C LEU A 14 -29.00 8.59 -28.78
N ILE A 15 -28.67 7.97 -29.91
CA ILE A 15 -29.14 8.23 -31.29
C ILE A 15 -28.95 9.65 -31.84
N GLY A 16 -28.08 9.77 -32.85
CA GLY A 16 -28.12 10.85 -33.82
C GLY A 16 -29.19 10.65 -34.89
N LEU A 17 -29.75 11.76 -35.37
CA LEU A 17 -29.99 12.04 -36.80
C LEU A 17 -30.55 13.46 -36.89
N MET A 18 -29.77 14.42 -37.39
CA MET A 18 -30.25 15.52 -38.23
C MET A 18 -29.04 16.11 -38.95
N SER A 19 -29.11 16.01 -40.27
CA SER A 19 -28.23 16.54 -41.30
C SER A 19 -28.09 18.06 -41.25
N GLY A 20 -26.87 18.56 -41.49
CA GLY A 20 -26.62 20.00 -41.62
C GLY A 20 -25.14 20.31 -41.84
N SER A 21 -24.74 20.41 -43.10
CA SER A 21 -23.43 20.83 -43.59
C SER A 21 -23.13 22.31 -43.32
N SER A 22 -21.94 22.63 -42.79
CA SER A 22 -21.08 23.73 -43.28
C SER A 22 -19.80 23.84 -42.45
N LEU A 23 -18.69 24.10 -43.15
CA LEU A 23 -17.33 24.24 -42.61
C LEU A 23 -17.19 25.56 -41.86
N SER A 24 -16.74 25.51 -40.61
CA SER A 24 -16.14 26.63 -39.89
C SER A 24 -15.18 26.05 -38.86
N GLY A 25 -13.91 26.45 -38.94
CA GLY A 25 -12.84 25.92 -38.11
C GLY A 25 -13.10 26.09 -36.62
N ASN A 26 -12.93 25.00 -35.89
CA ASN A 26 -12.53 24.93 -34.50
C ASN A 26 -11.99 23.51 -34.32
N TYR A 27 -10.66 23.35 -34.35
CA TYR A 27 -10.08 22.10 -33.88
C TYR A 27 -10.22 22.11 -32.36
N ASP A 28 -11.31 21.50 -31.93
CA ASP A 28 -11.58 21.14 -30.56
C ASP A 28 -10.34 20.51 -29.95
N VAL A 29 -10.02 20.95 -28.74
CA VAL A 29 -8.96 20.40 -27.90
C VAL A 29 -9.21 18.91 -27.75
N GLN A 30 -8.45 18.10 -28.50
CA GLN A 30 -8.21 16.71 -28.12
C GLN A 30 -7.42 16.76 -26.82
N ILE A 31 -8.13 16.72 -25.68
CA ILE A 31 -7.52 16.29 -24.44
C ILE A 31 -7.11 14.85 -24.71
N ALA A 32 -5.83 14.69 -25.04
CA ALA A 32 -5.19 13.41 -24.96
C ALA A 32 -5.34 12.97 -23.50
N GLU A 33 -6.19 11.98 -23.24
CA GLU A 33 -6.15 11.18 -22.02
C GLU A 33 -4.89 10.29 -22.01
N SER A 34 -3.75 10.88 -22.32
CA SER A 34 -2.41 10.35 -22.07
C SER A 34 -1.70 11.25 -21.07
N GLY A 35 -2.43 11.60 -20.00
CA GLY A 35 -1.81 11.98 -18.74
C GLY A 35 -1.11 10.76 -18.18
N LEU A 36 0.11 10.50 -18.67
CA LEU A 36 1.16 9.74 -18.02
C LEU A 36 0.95 9.87 -16.51
N ALA A 37 0.45 8.81 -15.85
CA ALA A 37 0.30 8.82 -14.41
C ALA A 37 1.62 9.35 -13.88
N ALA A 38 1.60 10.55 -13.27
CA ALA A 38 2.81 11.18 -12.77
C ALA A 38 3.57 10.08 -12.04
N ASN A 39 4.84 9.88 -12.39
CA ASN A 39 5.67 8.86 -11.77
C ASN A 39 5.93 9.29 -10.32
N THR A 40 4.88 9.20 -9.50
CA THR A 40 4.84 9.65 -8.13
C THR A 40 5.50 8.54 -7.35
N LEU A 41 6.77 8.76 -7.00
CA LEU A 41 7.53 7.85 -6.17
C LEU A 41 6.78 7.56 -4.87
N ILE A 42 6.97 6.36 -4.34
CA ILE A 42 6.32 5.90 -3.12
C ILE A 42 6.98 6.59 -1.92
N ILE A 43 6.14 7.16 -1.06
CA ILE A 43 6.51 7.65 0.26
C ILE A 43 5.92 6.67 1.26
N VAL A 44 6.78 6.12 2.12
CA VAL A 44 6.40 5.22 3.20
C VAL A 44 6.36 6.01 4.50
N GLY A 45 5.20 6.01 5.16
CA GLY A 45 5.01 6.71 6.42
C GLY A 45 5.62 5.96 7.62
N ASP A 46 5.31 6.43 8.83
CA ASP A 46 5.81 5.79 10.05
C ASP A 46 5.12 4.44 10.28
N ILE A 47 5.92 3.45 10.69
CA ILE A 47 5.42 2.10 10.93
C ILE A 47 4.88 2.04 12.35
N THR A 48 3.67 1.52 12.49
CA THR A 48 3.04 1.36 13.81
C THR A 48 2.95 -0.11 14.20
N PHE A 49 3.12 -0.38 15.48
CA PHE A 49 2.97 -1.70 16.09
C PHE A 49 1.82 -1.67 17.11
N VAL A 50 0.95 -2.67 17.04
CA VAL A 50 -0.16 -2.85 17.98
C VAL A 50 -0.23 -4.31 18.41
N LYS A 51 -0.35 -4.54 19.72
CA LYS A 51 -0.66 -5.85 20.30
C LYS A 51 -2.17 -6.00 20.45
N GLY A 52 -2.74 -7.02 19.82
CA GLY A 52 -4.15 -7.39 19.95
C GLY A 52 -4.44 -8.06 21.29
N LYS A 53 -5.72 -8.04 21.70
CA LYS A 53 -6.17 -8.63 22.97
C LYS A 53 -6.07 -10.17 22.98
N ASP A 54 -6.10 -10.77 21.81
CA ASP A 54 -5.96 -12.21 21.56
C ASP A 54 -4.49 -12.66 21.48
N GLY A 55 -3.54 -11.75 21.69
CA GLY A 55 -2.12 -12.03 21.55
C GLY A 55 -1.61 -11.95 20.12
N SER A 56 -2.44 -11.53 19.17
CA SER A 56 -1.97 -11.13 17.84
C SER A 56 -1.05 -9.91 17.91
N GLU A 57 -0.16 -9.79 16.95
CA GLU A 57 0.73 -8.64 16.80
C GLU A 57 0.62 -8.10 15.39
N LYS A 58 0.28 -6.81 15.29
CA LYS A 58 -0.02 -6.14 14.03
C LYS A 58 1.00 -5.05 13.75
N ILE A 59 1.55 -5.08 12.54
CA ILE A 59 2.36 -4.00 11.97
C ILE A 59 1.56 -3.34 10.86
N SER A 60 1.44 -2.01 10.90
CA SER A 60 0.78 -1.22 9.85
C SER A 60 1.79 -0.31 9.17
N ILE A 61 1.80 -0.34 7.84
CA ILE A 61 2.74 0.39 6.99
C ILE A 61 1.92 1.28 6.05
N PRO A 62 1.82 2.59 6.34
CA PRO A 62 1.09 3.53 5.49
C PRO A 62 1.91 3.96 4.27
N PHE A 63 1.22 4.15 3.16
CA PHE A 63 1.78 4.65 1.91
C PHE A 63 1.01 5.89 1.44
N ASN A 64 1.67 6.74 0.65
CA ASN A 64 0.99 7.87 -0.02
C ASN A 64 0.11 7.43 -1.21
N ARG A 65 0.23 6.19 -1.67
CA ARG A 65 -0.49 5.63 -2.82
C ARG A 65 -0.55 4.10 -2.73
N ALA A 66 -1.34 3.50 -3.61
CA ALA A 66 -1.39 2.04 -3.75
C ALA A 66 0.01 1.44 -3.94
N CYS A 67 0.39 0.54 -3.04
CA CYS A 67 1.68 -0.16 -3.07
C CYS A 67 1.54 -1.55 -2.42
N MET A 68 2.02 -2.59 -3.12
CA MET A 68 2.08 -3.94 -2.61
C MET A 68 3.56 -4.37 -2.49
N PRO A 69 4.07 -4.62 -1.27
CA PRO A 69 5.43 -5.09 -1.08
C PRO A 69 5.59 -6.54 -1.57
N ASN A 70 6.79 -6.90 -2.00
CA ASN A 70 7.16 -8.31 -2.12
C ASN A 70 7.44 -8.87 -0.72
N ILE A 71 6.74 -9.93 -0.32
CA ILE A 71 6.83 -10.51 1.02
C ILE A 71 7.39 -11.93 0.96
N PHE A 72 8.32 -12.25 1.87
CA PHE A 72 8.83 -13.61 2.04
C PHE A 72 9.38 -13.83 3.45
N SER A 73 9.45 -15.09 3.86
CA SER A 73 9.98 -15.49 5.17
C SER A 73 11.36 -16.11 5.04
N ILE A 74 12.23 -15.82 6.01
CA ILE A 74 13.53 -16.48 6.18
C ILE A 74 13.42 -17.34 7.45
N PRO A 75 13.33 -18.67 7.34
CA PRO A 75 13.28 -19.56 8.50
C PRO A 75 14.67 -19.76 9.13
N GLY A 76 14.71 -20.46 10.27
CA GLY A 76 15.94 -20.89 10.94
C GLY A 76 16.14 -20.26 12.31
N LYS A 77 17.39 -20.19 12.77
CA LYS A 77 17.75 -19.73 14.14
C LYS A 77 17.39 -18.27 14.43
N LYS A 78 17.19 -17.46 13.40
CA LYS A 78 16.79 -16.06 13.48
C LYS A 78 15.68 -15.84 12.46
N PRO A 79 14.45 -16.31 12.76
CA PRO A 79 13.36 -16.25 11.80
C PRO A 79 12.98 -14.80 11.51
N ARG A 80 12.69 -14.52 10.24
CA ARG A 80 12.36 -13.16 9.78
C ARG A 80 11.23 -13.18 8.77
N ILE A 81 10.45 -12.12 8.76
CA ILE A 81 9.61 -11.74 7.61
C ILE A 81 10.28 -10.54 6.95
N VAL A 82 10.40 -10.56 5.63
CA VAL A 82 11.03 -9.50 4.84
C VAL A 82 10.03 -8.96 3.84
N LEU A 83 9.91 -7.63 3.80
CA LEU A 83 9.14 -6.88 2.83
C LEU A 83 10.13 -6.04 2.01
N ASP A 84 10.15 -6.26 0.71
CA ASP A 84 10.92 -5.46 -0.24
C ASP A 84 9.95 -4.57 -1.05
N LEU A 85 10.20 -3.26 -1.03
CA LEU A 85 9.49 -2.26 -1.82
C LEU A 85 10.43 -1.63 -2.84
N LYS A 86 9.90 -1.31 -4.02
CA LYS A 86 10.60 -0.59 -5.10
C LYS A 86 10.02 0.81 -5.24
N ASP A 87 10.73 1.65 -5.99
CA ASP A 87 10.32 3.01 -6.33
C ASP A 87 10.01 3.90 -5.10
N VAL A 88 10.69 3.62 -3.98
CA VAL A 88 10.55 4.37 -2.73
C VAL A 88 11.51 5.56 -2.74
N SER A 89 10.98 6.77 -2.73
CA SER A 89 11.77 8.00 -2.60
C SER A 89 12.10 8.34 -1.15
N GLN A 90 11.19 8.03 -0.24
CA GLN A 90 11.27 8.48 1.14
C GLN A 90 10.63 7.50 2.11
N TYR A 91 11.27 7.34 3.26
CA TYR A 91 10.74 6.66 4.43
C TYR A 91 10.75 7.65 5.60
N LEU A 92 9.60 7.81 6.26
CA LEU A 92 9.40 8.81 7.31
C LEU A 92 9.58 8.26 8.74
N GLY A 93 9.63 6.93 8.88
CA GLY A 93 9.71 6.28 10.19
C GLY A 93 11.14 6.03 10.70
N LYS A 94 11.22 5.31 11.81
CA LYS A 94 12.50 4.94 12.45
C LYS A 94 13.15 3.74 11.76
N SER A 95 14.48 3.76 11.66
CA SER A 95 15.25 2.63 11.11
C SER A 95 15.20 1.35 11.95
N ASN A 96 14.92 1.48 13.25
CA ASN A 96 14.77 0.38 14.18
C ASN A 96 13.67 0.71 15.20
N ILE A 97 12.71 -0.20 15.33
CA ILE A 97 11.57 -0.11 16.24
C ILE A 97 11.59 -1.38 17.09
N SER A 98 11.90 -1.24 18.39
CA SER A 98 11.65 -2.31 19.36
C SER A 98 10.16 -2.35 19.67
N THR A 99 9.52 -3.51 19.49
CA THR A 99 8.07 -3.67 19.63
C THR A 99 7.68 -4.09 21.05
N ASN A 100 8.62 -4.56 21.88
CA ASN A 100 8.33 -5.28 23.14
C ASN A 100 7.25 -6.36 22.94
N GLY A 101 7.20 -6.93 21.72
CA GLY A 101 6.29 -8.00 21.34
C GLY A 101 6.77 -9.36 21.84
N LEU A 102 5.86 -10.31 21.91
CA LEU A 102 6.16 -11.72 22.16
C LEU A 102 6.50 -12.47 20.86
N LEU A 103 5.92 -12.05 19.73
CA LEU A 103 6.06 -12.71 18.43
C LEU A 103 7.07 -11.96 17.54
N ILE A 104 6.91 -10.64 17.44
CA ILE A 104 7.81 -9.72 16.76
C ILE A 104 8.69 -9.08 17.82
N GLU A 105 10.00 -9.25 17.72
CA GLU A 105 10.95 -8.66 18.68
C GLU A 105 11.31 -7.21 18.30
N GLN A 106 11.51 -6.98 16.99
CA GLN A 106 11.82 -5.67 16.45
C GLN A 106 11.47 -5.58 14.96
N VAL A 107 11.29 -4.35 14.48
CA VAL A 107 11.19 -4.01 13.07
C VAL A 107 12.41 -3.18 12.67
N ARG A 108 13.10 -3.61 11.63
CA ARG A 108 14.25 -2.90 11.03
C ARG A 108 13.90 -2.43 9.64
N THR A 109 14.35 -1.24 9.28
CA THR A 109 14.18 -0.71 7.92
C THR A 109 15.51 -0.21 7.35
N HIS A 110 15.65 -0.37 6.03
CA HIS A 110 16.79 0.13 5.29
C HIS A 110 16.32 0.63 3.91
N LEU A 111 16.49 1.93 3.67
CA LEU A 111 16.22 2.56 2.38
C LEU A 111 17.53 2.74 1.62
N ASP A 112 17.68 2.02 0.51
CA ASP A 112 18.67 2.34 -0.52
C ASP A 112 18.09 3.44 -1.42
N LYS A 113 18.57 4.67 -1.22
CA LYS A 113 18.12 5.84 -2.00
C LYS A 113 18.58 5.82 -3.46
N LYS A 114 19.66 5.09 -3.77
CA LYS A 114 20.18 5.00 -5.14
C LYS A 114 19.33 4.05 -5.97
N GLU A 115 18.93 2.93 -5.37
CA GLU A 115 18.08 1.93 -6.02
C GLU A 115 16.57 2.18 -5.84
N GLY A 116 16.19 3.14 -4.97
CA GLY A 116 14.79 3.38 -4.61
C GLY A 116 14.17 2.16 -3.91
N LYS A 117 14.98 1.39 -3.18
CA LYS A 117 14.58 0.13 -2.57
C LYS A 117 14.48 0.26 -1.05
N LEU A 118 13.28 0.09 -0.51
CA LEU A 118 13.08 -0.02 0.94
C LEU A 118 12.94 -1.49 1.31
N ARG A 119 13.78 -1.96 2.24
CA ARG A 119 13.62 -3.25 2.89
C ARG A 119 13.14 -3.05 4.32
N ILE A 120 12.03 -3.69 4.67
CA ILE A 120 11.50 -3.77 6.03
C ILE A 120 11.64 -5.21 6.50
N VAL A 121 12.18 -5.42 7.69
CA VAL A 121 12.45 -6.74 8.26
C VAL A 121 11.82 -6.82 9.64
N PHE A 122 10.98 -7.82 9.84
CA PHE A 122 10.48 -8.19 11.16
C PHE A 122 11.34 -9.32 11.69
N ASP A 123 12.08 -9.07 12.76
CA ASP A 123 12.76 -10.14 13.48
C ASP A 123 11.75 -10.81 14.40
N LEU A 124 11.59 -12.11 14.23
CA LEU A 124 10.64 -12.93 14.97
C LEU A 124 11.36 -13.68 16.09
N ASN A 125 10.65 -13.94 17.18
CA ASN A 125 11.15 -14.77 18.28
C ASN A 125 11.46 -16.22 17.81
N PRO A 126 12.68 -16.72 17.96
CA PRO A 126 13.04 -18.05 17.45
C PRO A 126 12.36 -19.22 18.19
N SER A 127 11.73 -18.97 19.34
CA SER A 127 11.14 -20.00 20.21
C SER A 127 9.64 -20.23 19.99
N MET A 128 9.07 -19.65 18.93
CA MET A 128 7.64 -19.62 18.68
C MET A 128 7.32 -20.10 17.26
N ASP A 129 6.13 -20.69 17.10
CA ASP A 129 5.55 -20.98 15.80
C ASP A 129 4.52 -19.91 15.41
N TYR A 130 4.47 -19.60 14.11
CA TYR A 130 3.76 -18.43 13.60
C TYR A 130 2.77 -18.78 12.51
N HIS A 131 1.67 -18.04 12.51
CA HIS A 131 0.87 -17.76 11.32
C HIS A 131 1.04 -16.28 10.95
N VAL A 132 1.18 -16.00 9.65
CA VAL A 132 1.41 -14.65 9.11
C VAL A 132 0.31 -14.37 8.11
N ALA A 133 -0.48 -13.33 8.37
CA ALA A 133 -1.61 -12.91 7.56
C ALA A 133 -1.37 -11.48 7.02
N PRO A 134 -0.95 -11.34 5.75
CA PRO A 134 -0.90 -10.03 5.10
C PRO A 134 -2.30 -9.55 4.69
N SER A 135 -2.53 -8.24 4.82
CA SER A 135 -3.73 -7.58 4.32
C SER A 135 -3.42 -6.17 3.80
N TYR A 136 -4.29 -5.65 2.94
CA TYR A 136 -4.17 -4.30 2.40
C TYR A 136 -5.49 -3.56 2.55
N TYR A 137 -5.44 -2.39 3.19
CA TYR A 137 -6.56 -1.48 3.37
C TYR A 137 -6.49 -0.40 2.29
N GLU A 138 -7.25 -0.60 1.21
CA GLU A 138 -7.15 0.22 -0.02
C GLU A 138 -7.55 1.69 0.19
N ALA A 139 -8.59 1.95 0.98
CA ALA A 139 -9.09 3.31 1.20
C ALA A 139 -8.05 4.19 1.93
N GLU A 140 -7.24 3.58 2.79
CA GLU A 140 -6.22 4.26 3.60
C GLU A 140 -4.80 4.12 3.04
N ASN A 141 -4.60 3.29 2.02
CA ASN A 141 -3.30 2.87 1.51
C ASN A 141 -2.36 2.31 2.60
N ILE A 142 -2.89 1.38 3.41
CA ILE A 142 -2.14 0.76 4.50
C ILE A 142 -1.94 -0.73 4.21
N PHE A 143 -0.69 -1.17 4.18
CA PHE A 143 -0.37 -2.60 4.21
C PHE A 143 -0.14 -3.06 5.64
N CYS A 144 -0.82 -4.12 6.03
CA CYS A 144 -0.73 -4.67 7.36
C CYS A 144 -0.23 -6.10 7.35
N ILE A 145 0.59 -6.42 8.35
CA ILE A 145 1.01 -7.79 8.67
C ILE A 145 0.51 -8.10 10.06
N GLU A 146 -0.37 -9.09 10.16
CA GLU A 146 -0.78 -9.69 11.42
C GLU A 146 0.00 -11.00 11.63
N VAL A 147 0.63 -11.11 12.79
CA VAL A 147 1.35 -12.30 13.23
C VAL A 147 0.62 -12.87 14.43
N THR A 148 0.27 -14.15 14.35
CA THR A 148 -0.37 -14.90 15.43
C THR A 148 0.43 -16.15 15.74
N ARG A 149 0.25 -16.68 16.95
CA ARG A 149 0.78 -18.00 17.31
C ARG A 149 0.05 -19.07 16.50
N LYS A 150 0.78 -20.06 16.02
CA LYS A 150 0.22 -21.25 15.39
C LYS A 150 -0.40 -22.21 16.41
#